data_AF-A0AAV2QIG6-F1
#
_entry.id   AF-A0AAV2QIG6-F1
#
_cell.length_a   1.000
_cell.length_b   1.000
_cell.length_c   1.000
_cell.angle_alpha   90.00
_cell.angle_beta   90.00
_cell.angle_gamma   90.00
#
_symmetry.space_group_name_H-M   'P 1'
#
loop_
_entity.id
_entity.type
_entity.pdbx_description
1 polymer ?
#
loop_
_entity_poly.entity_id
_entity_poly.type
_entity_poly.pdbx_seq_one_letter_code
_entity_poly.pdbx_strand_id
1 'polypeptide(L)'
;SGWLRKADDFYHHLAQDQTHCRKMVRFGGSYCKKNPDNEKYVCLDEGLALKSRNCTVYSFGVGDDTTFDDAASQYGCEVFMFDPSLDQDLKDEVIKNLTTYQHFYNLGLSNVTKNETLK
;
A
#
# COMPACT_ATOMS: atom_id res chain seq x y z
N SER A 1 29.10 13.19 -6.76
CA SER A 1 28.37 12.54 -7.87
C SER A 1 26.94 12.32 -7.41
N GLY A 2 25.93 12.81 -8.15
CA GLY A 2 24.53 12.74 -7.73
C GLY A 2 23.66 12.25 -8.87
N TRP A 3 23.42 10.94 -8.90
CA TRP A 3 22.77 10.22 -10.00
C TRP A 3 21.24 10.12 -9.88
N LEU A 4 20.64 10.65 -8.80
CA LEU A 4 19.19 10.70 -8.62
C LEU A 4 18.72 12.15 -8.76
N ARG A 5 18.44 12.59 -9.99
CA ARG A 5 17.96 13.97 -10.27
C ARG A 5 16.51 14.01 -10.73
N LYS A 6 15.99 12.94 -11.33
CA LYS A 6 14.60 12.81 -11.77
C LYS A 6 13.96 11.56 -11.18
N ALA A 7 12.63 11.57 -11.08
CA ALA A 7 11.87 10.40 -10.64
C ALA A 7 12.13 9.19 -11.55
N ASP A 8 12.23 9.42 -12.87
CA ASP A 8 12.54 8.36 -13.83
C ASP A 8 13.87 7.65 -13.54
N ASP A 9 14.91 8.40 -13.13
CA ASP A 9 16.22 7.83 -12.78
C ASP A 9 16.10 6.88 -11.58
N PHE A 10 15.28 7.26 -10.59
CA PHE A 10 14.99 6.44 -9.42
C PHE A 10 14.21 5.17 -9.80
N TYR A 11 13.15 5.31 -10.61
CA TYR A 11 12.36 4.17 -11.07
C TYR A 11 13.20 3.21 -11.92
N HIS A 12 14.04 3.71 -12.82
CA HIS A 12 14.93 2.88 -13.63
C HIS A 12 15.94 2.12 -12.78
N HIS A 13 16.52 2.75 -11.76
CA HIS A 13 17.43 2.08 -10.84
C HIS A 13 16.74 0.96 -10.06
N LEU A 14 15.56 1.23 -9.49
CA LEU A 14 14.76 0.21 -8.81
C LEU A 14 14.39 -0.95 -9.74
N ALA A 15 14.06 -0.66 -11.00
CA ALA A 15 13.67 -1.70 -11.96
C ALA A 15 14.84 -2.61 -12.39
N GLN A 16 16.09 -2.11 -12.34
CA GLN A 16 17.25 -2.87 -12.80
C GLN A 16 17.97 -3.63 -11.68
N ASP A 17 18.10 -3.03 -10.49
CA ASP A 17 18.80 -3.66 -9.37
C ASP A 17 17.84 -4.47 -8.49
N GLN A 18 17.45 -5.64 -9.00
CA GLN A 18 16.67 -6.62 -8.24
C GLN A 18 17.61 -7.59 -7.52
N THR A 19 17.78 -7.41 -6.21
CA THR A 19 18.44 -8.41 -5.37
C THR A 19 17.60 -9.68 -5.32
N HIS A 20 18.26 -10.84 -5.35
CA HIS A 20 17.57 -12.12 -5.27
C HIS A 20 16.87 -12.27 -3.92
N CYS A 21 15.54 -12.31 -3.93
CA CYS A 21 14.72 -12.53 -2.74
C CYS A 21 14.49 -14.03 -2.53
N ARG A 22 14.96 -14.56 -1.39
CA ARG A 22 14.76 -15.98 -1.01
C ARG A 22 13.40 -16.21 -0.36
N LYS A 23 12.85 -15.20 0.32
CA LYS A 23 11.58 -15.26 1.04
C LYS A 23 10.57 -14.27 0.48
N MET A 24 10.12 -14.55 -0.73
CA MET A 24 9.10 -13.76 -1.40
C MET A 24 7.70 -14.18 -0.91
N VAL A 25 6.92 -13.23 -0.41
CA VAL A 25 5.56 -13.46 0.10
C VAL A 25 4.59 -12.56 -0.65
N ARG A 26 3.40 -13.07 -0.93
CA ARG A 26 2.38 -12.35 -1.69
C ARG A 26 1.40 -11.66 -0.76
N PHE A 27 1.18 -10.38 -0.97
CA PHE A 27 0.19 -9.56 -0.27
C PHE A 27 -0.89 -9.16 -1.27
N GLY A 28 -2.15 -9.27 -0.85
CA GLY A 28 -3.31 -8.92 -1.66
C GLY A 28 -3.63 -9.82 -2.85
N GLY A 29 -4.58 -9.34 -3.63
CA GLY A 29 -5.19 -9.95 -4.79
C GLY A 29 -6.30 -10.96 -4.48
N SER A 30 -7.22 -11.12 -5.43
CA SER A 30 -8.34 -12.08 -5.35
C SER A 30 -8.19 -13.22 -6.34
N TYR A 31 -8.18 -14.45 -5.83
CA TYR A 31 -7.95 -15.68 -6.62
C TYR A 31 -9.23 -16.35 -7.09
N CYS A 32 -10.39 -15.75 -6.80
CA CYS A 32 -11.69 -16.26 -7.22
C CYS A 32 -11.93 -16.03 -8.73
N LYS A 33 -11.14 -15.15 -9.38
CA LYS A 33 -11.14 -14.93 -10.83
C LYS A 33 -9.91 -15.60 -11.44
N LYS A 34 -10.05 -16.12 -12.67
CA LYS A 34 -8.99 -16.90 -13.37
C LYS A 34 -7.68 -16.13 -13.56
N ASN A 35 -7.71 -14.80 -13.49
CA ASN A 35 -6.55 -13.93 -13.50
C ASN A 35 -6.51 -13.21 -12.16
N PRO A 36 -5.53 -13.50 -11.29
CA PRO A 36 -5.31 -12.69 -10.10
C PRO A 36 -4.92 -11.28 -10.54
N ASP A 37 -5.50 -10.31 -9.86
CA ASP A 37 -5.23 -8.88 -10.05
C ASP A 37 -5.00 -8.27 -8.67
N ASN A 38 -4.31 -7.13 -8.64
CA ASN A 38 -3.97 -6.34 -7.47
C ASN A 38 -2.98 -6.96 -6.46
N GLU A 39 -2.47 -8.17 -6.64
CA GLU A 39 -1.43 -8.71 -5.77
C GLU A 39 -0.09 -7.98 -5.89
N LYS A 40 0.71 -8.02 -4.82
CA LYS A 40 2.09 -7.53 -4.77
C LYS A 40 2.98 -8.56 -4.10
N TYR A 41 4.20 -8.71 -4.61
CA TYR A 41 5.22 -9.56 -4.00
C TYR A 41 6.11 -8.73 -3.09
N VAL A 42 6.18 -9.13 -1.82
CA VAL A 42 6.98 -8.50 -0.77
C VAL A 42 8.15 -9.41 -0.43
N CYS A 43 9.36 -8.85 -0.43
CA CYS A 43 10.54 -9.60 0.01
C CYS A 43 10.70 -9.55 1.52
N LEU A 44 10.75 -10.72 2.17
CA LEU A 44 10.91 -10.86 3.61
C LEU A 44 12.20 -11.63 3.96
N ASP A 45 13.25 -11.43 3.18
CA ASP A 45 14.59 -11.89 3.51
C ASP A 45 15.05 -11.33 4.86
N GLU A 46 15.91 -12.07 5.55
CA GLU A 46 16.49 -11.60 6.81
C GLU A 46 17.23 -10.26 6.59
N GLY A 47 16.94 -9.28 7.44
CA GLY A 47 17.46 -7.90 7.32
C GLY A 47 16.63 -6.96 6.44
N LEU A 48 15.77 -7.50 5.56
CA LEU A 48 14.81 -6.73 4.76
C LEU A 48 13.36 -6.91 5.23
N ALA A 49 13.09 -8.00 5.95
CA ALA A 49 11.77 -8.33 6.44
C ALA A 49 11.20 -7.22 7.33
N LEU A 50 9.93 -6.91 7.09
CA LEU A 50 9.14 -6.07 7.97
C LEU A 50 9.12 -6.70 9.38
N LYS A 51 9.32 -5.88 10.42
CA LYS A 51 9.18 -6.37 11.79
C LYS A 51 7.69 -6.38 12.12
N SER A 52 7.10 -7.57 12.23
CA SER A 52 5.71 -7.71 12.70
C SER A 52 5.50 -6.92 14.00
N ARG A 53 4.38 -6.18 14.08
CA ARG A 53 4.02 -5.26 15.19
C ARG A 53 4.93 -4.05 15.37
N ASN A 54 5.86 -3.82 14.46
CA ASN A 54 6.71 -2.63 14.41
C ASN A 54 6.97 -2.26 12.94
N CYS A 55 5.89 -2.14 12.18
CA CYS A 55 5.89 -1.71 10.80
C CYS A 55 4.69 -0.80 10.55
N THR A 56 4.88 0.18 9.66
CA THR A 56 3.85 1.11 9.21
C THR A 56 3.76 1.04 7.70
N VAL A 57 2.54 0.93 7.18
CA VAL A 57 2.26 0.96 5.75
C VAL A 57 1.43 2.20 5.44
N TYR A 58 1.88 2.98 4.47
CA TYR A 58 1.12 4.07 3.88
C TYR A 58 0.65 3.63 2.49
N SER A 59 -0.66 3.50 2.32
CA SER A 59 -1.28 3.01 1.10
C SER A 59 -2.07 4.13 0.46
N PHE A 60 -1.65 4.58 -0.72
CA PHE A 60 -2.27 5.70 -1.44
C PHE A 60 -2.97 5.19 -2.70
N GLY A 61 -4.20 5.63 -2.91
CA GLY A 61 -5.03 5.20 -4.05
C GLY A 61 -5.49 3.75 -3.90
N VAL A 62 -6.10 3.43 -2.76
CA VAL A 62 -6.59 2.07 -2.42
C VAL A 62 -7.63 1.56 -3.41
N GLY A 63 -8.45 2.43 -4.00
CA GLY A 63 -9.50 1.98 -4.92
C GLY A 63 -10.56 1.13 -4.22
N ASP A 64 -11.09 0.15 -4.95
CA ASP A 64 -12.09 -0.81 -4.47
C ASP A 64 -11.47 -2.13 -3.95
N ASP A 65 -10.15 -2.18 -3.73
CA ASP A 65 -9.42 -3.38 -3.29
C ASP A 65 -8.45 -3.10 -2.13
N THR A 66 -8.83 -3.53 -0.93
CA THR A 66 -8.02 -3.42 0.30
C THR A 66 -7.22 -4.67 0.62
N THR A 67 -7.17 -5.68 -0.25
CA THR A 67 -6.62 -6.99 0.10
C THR A 67 -5.13 -6.96 0.41
N PHE A 68 -4.38 -6.02 -0.18
CA PHE A 68 -2.98 -5.78 0.19
C PHE A 68 -2.88 -5.24 1.62
N ASP A 69 -3.69 -4.23 1.94
CA ASP A 69 -3.76 -3.58 3.25
C ASP A 69 -4.17 -4.57 4.34
N ASP A 70 -5.11 -5.46 4.03
CA ASP A 70 -5.52 -6.55 4.92
C ASP A 70 -4.38 -7.52 5.19
N ALA A 71 -3.63 -7.92 4.16
CA ALA A 71 -2.47 -8.79 4.33
C ALA A 71 -1.36 -8.11 5.16
N ALA A 72 -1.13 -6.82 4.98
CA ALA A 72 -0.18 -6.05 5.76
C ALA A 72 -0.61 -5.90 7.23
N SER A 73 -1.90 -5.65 7.48
CA SER A 73 -2.47 -5.62 8.83
C SER A 73 -2.37 -7.00 9.51
N GLN A 74 -2.69 -8.08 8.81
CA GLN A 74 -2.55 -9.45 9.31
C GLN A 74 -1.10 -9.84 9.58
N TYR A 75 -0.15 -9.30 8.81
CA TYR A 75 1.28 -9.42 9.10
C TYR A 75 1.67 -8.69 10.40
N GLY A 76 0.87 -7.72 10.83
CA GLY A 76 0.99 -6.98 12.09
C GLY A 76 1.45 -5.55 11.91
N CYS A 77 1.28 -4.93 10.73
CA CYS A 77 1.60 -3.53 10.54
C CYS A 77 0.41 -2.62 10.89
N GLU A 78 0.72 -1.40 11.34
CA GLU A 78 -0.25 -0.30 11.32
C GLU A 78 -0.38 0.20 9.88
N VAL A 79 -1.60 0.22 9.35
CA VAL A 79 -1.87 0.53 7.93
C VAL A 79 -2.73 1.78 7.84
N PHE A 80 -2.23 2.77 7.11
CA PHE A 80 -2.91 4.03 6.86
C PHE A 80 -3.23 4.12 5.36
N MET A 81 -4.52 4.08 5.04
CA MET A 81 -5.06 4.10 3.69
C MET A 81 -5.56 5.50 3.32
N PHE A 82 -5.25 5.95 2.11
CA PHE A 82 -5.48 7.32 1.64
C PHE A 82 -6.07 7.29 0.24
N ASP A 83 -7.35 7.64 0.09
CA ASP A 83 -7.97 7.71 -1.23
C ASP A 83 -9.12 8.73 -1.28
N PRO A 84 -8.92 9.90 -1.91
CA PRO A 84 -9.99 10.87 -2.06
C PRO A 84 -10.91 10.60 -3.27
N SER A 85 -10.54 9.64 -4.12
CA SER A 85 -11.24 9.34 -5.38
C SER A 85 -12.45 8.42 -5.20
N LEU A 86 -12.54 7.73 -4.07
CA LEU A 86 -13.67 6.85 -3.77
C LEU A 86 -14.97 7.63 -3.61
N ASP A 87 -16.05 7.07 -4.15
CA ASP A 87 -17.40 7.54 -3.85
C ASP A 87 -17.80 7.21 -2.40
N GLN A 88 -18.95 7.72 -1.96
CA GLN A 88 -19.38 7.57 -0.57
C GLN A 88 -19.70 6.12 -0.21
N ASP A 89 -20.28 5.35 -1.13
CA ASP A 89 -20.68 3.97 -0.88
C ASP A 89 -19.45 3.08 -0.66
N LEU A 90 -18.42 3.24 -1.50
CA LEU A 90 -17.14 2.54 -1.36
C LEU A 90 -16.39 2.98 -0.11
N LYS A 91 -16.41 4.28 0.24
CA LYS A 91 -15.82 4.78 1.49
C LYS A 91 -16.47 4.11 2.71
N ASP A 92 -17.80 4.05 2.74
CA ASP A 92 -18.53 3.45 3.84
C ASP A 92 -18.25 1.94 3.94
N GLU A 93 -18.11 1.24 2.80
CA GLU A 93 -17.72 -0.17 2.77
C GLU A 93 -16.30 -0.39 3.34
N VAL A 94 -15.31 0.40 2.91
CA VAL A 94 -13.94 0.31 3.43
C VAL A 94 -13.91 0.59 4.94
N ILE A 95 -14.53 1.68 5.38
CA ILE A 95 -14.55 2.09 6.80
C ILE A 95 -15.22 1.03 7.68
N LYS A 96 -16.31 0.43 7.20
CA LYS A 96 -17.05 -0.61 7.93
C LYS A 96 -16.22 -1.88 8.16
N ASN A 97 -15.29 -2.19 7.26
CA ASN A 97 -14.50 -3.42 7.30
C ASN A 97 -13.10 -3.24 7.92
N LEU A 98 -12.77 -2.04 8.44
CA LEU A 98 -11.46 -1.79 9.07
C LEU A 98 -11.23 -2.68 10.30
N THR A 99 -10.01 -3.22 10.40
CA THR A 99 -9.49 -3.84 11.61
C THR A 99 -8.88 -2.80 12.56
N THR A 100 -8.52 -3.21 13.79
CA THR A 100 -7.90 -2.32 14.80
C THR A 100 -6.59 -1.67 14.34
N TYR A 101 -5.90 -2.25 13.36
CA TYR A 101 -4.61 -1.75 12.84
C TYR A 101 -4.75 -1.00 11.51
N GLN A 102 -5.97 -0.73 11.05
CA GLN A 102 -6.23 -0.06 9.78
C GLN A 102 -6.96 1.25 9.99
N HIS A 103 -6.55 2.26 9.24
CA HIS A 103 -7.10 3.62 9.28
C HIS A 103 -7.33 4.10 7.86
N PHE A 104 -8.46 4.75 7.59
CA PHE A 104 -8.78 5.31 6.27
C PHE A 104 -8.90 6.84 6.32
N TYR A 105 -8.35 7.52 5.31
CA TYR A 105 -8.38 8.96 5.16
C TYR A 105 -8.78 9.37 3.74
N ASN A 106 -9.73 10.30 3.67
CA ASN A 106 -10.13 10.97 2.43
C ASN A 106 -9.11 12.08 2.07
N LEU A 107 -7.84 11.70 1.86
CA LEU A 107 -6.73 12.60 1.56
C LEU A 107 -5.87 12.02 0.43
N GLY A 108 -5.38 12.87 -0.47
CA GLY A 108 -4.50 12.46 -1.57
C GLY A 108 -3.14 13.15 -1.55
N LEU A 109 -2.23 12.70 -2.41
CA LEU A 109 -0.91 13.31 -2.57
C LEU A 109 -0.97 14.50 -3.53
N SER A 110 -0.48 15.64 -3.09
CA SER A 110 -0.34 16.84 -3.90
C SER A 110 0.83 17.69 -3.40
N ASN A 111 1.36 18.55 -4.27
CA ASN A 111 2.32 19.58 -3.87
C ASN A 111 1.67 20.76 -3.14
N VAL A 112 0.34 20.73 -2.95
CA VAL A 112 -0.43 21.72 -2.21
C VAL A 112 -1.33 21.04 -1.18
N THR A 113 -1.47 21.64 0.00
CA THR A 113 -2.46 21.22 0.98
C THR A 113 -3.78 21.94 0.70
N LYS A 114 -4.82 21.18 0.36
CA LYS A 114 -6.20 21.70 0.37
C LYS A 114 -6.86 21.27 1.66
N ASN A 115 -7.26 22.24 2.48
CA ASN A 115 -8.11 21.97 3.63
C ASN A 115 -9.53 21.73 3.09
N GLU A 116 -9.87 20.48 2.78
CA GLU A 116 -11.26 20.13 2.56
C GLU A 116 -11.96 20.13 3.92
N THR A 117 -12.84 21.12 4.13
CA THR A 117 -13.72 21.14 5.28
C THR A 117 -14.60 19.89 5.19
N LEU A 118 -14.42 18.94 6.11
CA LEU A 118 -15.34 17.83 6.33
C LEU A 118 -16.75 18.44 6.44
N LYS A 119 -17.60 18.20 5.44
CA LYS A 119 -19.01 18.62 5.46
C LYS A 119 -19.84 17.60 6.21
#